data_AF-A0A936HI98-F1
#
_entry.id   AF-A0A936HI98-F1
#
_cell.length_a   1.000
_cell.length_b   1.000
_cell.length_c   1.000
_cell.angle_alpha   90.00
_cell.angle_beta   90.00
_cell.angle_gamma   90.00
#
_symmetry.space_group_name_H-M   'P 1'
#
loop_
_entity.id
_entity.type
_entity.pdbx_description
1 polymer ?
#
loop_
_entity_poly.entity_id
_entity_poly.type
_entity_poly.pdbx_seq_one_letter_code
_entity_poly.pdbx_strand_id
1 'polypeptide(L)'
;MISLLDGLTEEKEAAALIPATLTTLSRYARFQFEREERVMVAFDYCGLEAHRAEHRGLLALLSRKRSRSPRTSALAYARKLHDELLAWFRHHTLLQHVALFSEIDDLEKAERIARLGAADCLIDLAATAVPRAASPPRKVPAEERIAAHA
;
A
#
# COMPACT_ATOMS: atom_id res chain seq x y z
N MET A 1 -0.49 -7.93 6.28
CA MET A 1 -1.77 -7.25 6.03
C MET A 1 -2.94 -8.22 5.79
N ILE A 2 -2.81 -9.27 4.96
CA ILE A 2 -3.81 -10.37 4.88
C ILE A 2 -4.03 -11.04 6.26
N SER A 3 -2.95 -11.16 7.04
CA SER A 3 -2.95 -11.68 8.41
C SER A 3 -3.89 -10.96 9.39
N LEU A 4 -4.39 -9.74 9.10
CA LEU A 4 -5.35 -9.05 9.98
C LEU A 4 -6.76 -9.64 9.94
N LEU A 5 -7.07 -10.47 8.95
CA LEU A 5 -8.34 -11.21 8.86
C LEU A 5 -8.22 -12.64 9.41
N ASP A 6 -6.98 -13.09 9.62
CA ASP A 6 -6.70 -14.41 10.14
C ASP A 6 -6.82 -14.42 11.67
N GLY A 7 -7.30 -15.53 12.22
CA GLY A 7 -7.46 -15.68 13.68
C GLY A 7 -8.57 -14.86 14.34
N LEU A 8 -9.42 -14.15 13.58
CA LEU A 8 -10.59 -13.48 14.15
C LEU A 8 -11.58 -14.50 14.72
N THR A 9 -11.97 -14.32 15.98
CA THR A 9 -12.94 -15.19 16.68
C THR A 9 -14.24 -14.49 17.07
N GLU A 10 -14.25 -13.15 17.08
CA GLU A 10 -15.39 -12.34 17.53
C GLU A 10 -16.10 -11.62 16.38
N GLU A 11 -17.43 -11.74 16.30
CA GLU A 11 -18.24 -11.15 15.21
C GLU A 11 -18.17 -9.62 15.18
N LYS A 12 -18.23 -8.98 16.34
CA LYS A 12 -18.18 -7.51 16.45
C LYS A 12 -16.83 -6.96 16.00
N GLU A 13 -15.75 -7.65 16.37
CA GLU A 13 -14.40 -7.29 15.96
C GLU A 13 -14.23 -7.47 14.45
N ALA A 14 -14.64 -8.62 13.91
CA ALA A 14 -14.58 -8.88 12.48
C ALA A 14 -15.35 -7.82 11.68
N ALA A 15 -16.58 -7.48 12.09
CA ALA A 15 -17.38 -6.45 11.45
C ALA A 15 -16.70 -5.07 11.44
N ALA A 16 -15.96 -4.73 12.50
CA ALA A 16 -15.21 -3.48 12.59
C ALA A 16 -13.92 -3.48 11.75
N LEU A 17 -13.20 -4.62 11.70
CA LEU A 17 -11.90 -4.72 11.03
C LEU A 17 -12.01 -4.92 9.52
N ILE A 18 -13.06 -5.57 9.02
CA ILE A 18 -13.22 -5.84 7.57
C ILE A 18 -13.12 -4.55 6.73
N PRO A 19 -13.88 -3.46 7.02
CA PRO A 19 -13.82 -2.24 6.20
C PRO A 19 -12.47 -1.53 6.26
N ALA A 20 -11.84 -1.53 7.44
CA ALA A 20 -10.52 -0.95 7.64
C ALA A 20 -9.47 -1.72 6.83
N THR A 21 -9.47 -3.05 6.93
CA THR A 21 -8.57 -3.92 6.17
C THR A 21 -8.76 -3.74 4.67
N LEU A 22 -10.00 -3.73 4.15
CA LEU A 22 -10.27 -3.51 2.73
C LEU A 22 -9.76 -2.14 2.25
N THR A 23 -9.89 -1.11 3.09
CA THR A 23 -9.41 0.25 2.77
C THR A 23 -7.89 0.31 2.73
N THR A 24 -7.22 -0.21 3.75
CA THR A 24 -5.75 -0.24 3.82
C THR A 24 -5.18 -1.09 2.69
N LEU A 25 -5.78 -2.26 2.43
CA LEU A 25 -5.38 -3.15 1.33
C LEU A 25 -5.54 -2.48 -0.04
N SER A 26 -6.66 -1.78 -0.28
CA SER A 26 -6.87 -1.08 -1.55
C SER A 26 -5.84 0.01 -1.79
N ARG A 27 -5.45 0.75 -0.75
CA ARG A 27 -4.42 1.81 -0.84
C ARG A 27 -3.04 1.21 -1.10
N TYR A 28 -2.65 0.22 -0.31
CA TYR A 28 -1.37 -0.45 -0.45
C TYR A 28 -1.24 -1.17 -1.81
N ALA A 29 -2.28 -1.88 -2.25
CA ALA A 29 -2.29 -2.57 -3.53
C ALA A 29 -2.12 -1.57 -4.69
N ARG A 30 -2.86 -0.46 -4.70
CA ARG A 30 -2.69 0.59 -5.71
C ARG A 30 -1.25 1.09 -5.77
N PHE A 31 -0.66 1.41 -4.62
CA PHE A 31 0.73 1.86 -4.56
C PHE A 31 1.70 0.82 -5.11
N GLN A 32 1.56 -0.44 -4.70
CA GLN A 32 2.43 -1.52 -5.18
C GLN A 32 2.27 -1.73 -6.69
N PHE A 33 1.05 -1.67 -7.20
CA PHE A 33 0.74 -1.80 -8.63
C PHE A 33 1.34 -0.67 -9.44
N GLU A 34 1.18 0.59 -9.02
CA GLU A 34 1.82 1.73 -9.66
C GLU A 34 3.35 1.61 -9.67
N ARG A 35 3.92 1.08 -8.58
CA ARG A 35 5.36 0.81 -8.47
C ARG A 35 5.84 -0.25 -9.47
N GLU A 36 5.13 -1.37 -9.57
CA GLU A 36 5.45 -2.43 -10.54
C GLU A 36 5.27 -1.94 -11.97
N GLU A 37 4.15 -1.30 -12.29
CA GLU A 37 3.85 -0.84 -13.64
C GLU A 37 4.87 0.18 -14.15
N ARG A 38 5.43 1.04 -13.28
CA ARG A 38 6.54 1.93 -13.66
C ARG A 38 7.77 1.16 -14.11
N VAL A 39 8.12 0.09 -13.40
CA VAL A 39 9.24 -0.78 -13.77
C VAL A 39 8.93 -1.47 -15.10
N MET A 40 7.73 -2.05 -15.23
CA MET A 40 7.32 -2.75 -16.46
C MET A 40 7.36 -1.85 -17.70
N VAL A 41 6.94 -0.59 -17.58
CA VAL A 41 7.04 0.42 -18.65
C VAL A 41 8.50 0.69 -19.01
N ALA A 42 9.38 0.84 -18.02
CA ALA A 42 10.77 1.22 -18.26
C ALA A 42 11.66 0.11 -18.83
N PHE A 43 11.17 -1.13 -18.79
CA PHE A 43 11.82 -2.33 -19.34
C PHE A 43 11.02 -2.91 -20.53
N ASP A 44 10.08 -2.15 -21.10
CA ASP A 44 9.28 -2.54 -22.27
C ASP A 44 8.61 -3.92 -22.14
N TYR A 45 8.13 -4.25 -20.93
CA TYR A 45 7.53 -5.56 -20.63
C TYR A 45 6.31 -5.83 -21.53
N CYS A 46 6.37 -6.92 -22.30
CA CYS A 46 5.38 -7.21 -23.34
C CYS A 46 3.97 -7.49 -22.79
N GLY A 47 3.87 -7.97 -21.55
CA GLY A 47 2.61 -8.31 -20.88
C GLY A 47 1.93 -7.17 -20.11
N LEU A 48 2.39 -5.91 -20.26
CA LEU A 48 1.97 -4.79 -19.42
C LEU A 48 0.45 -4.60 -19.33
N GLU A 49 -0.25 -4.64 -20.46
CA GLU A 49 -1.70 -4.37 -20.47
C GLU A 49 -2.52 -5.49 -19.83
N ALA A 50 -2.09 -6.75 -19.98
CA ALA A 50 -2.71 -7.87 -19.28
C ALA A 50 -2.50 -7.75 -17.77
N HIS A 51 -1.28 -7.44 -17.33
CA HIS A 51 -0.94 -7.25 -15.92
C HIS A 51 -1.74 -6.10 -15.28
N ARG A 52 -1.84 -4.96 -15.97
CA ARG A 52 -2.69 -3.83 -15.58
C ARG A 52 -4.16 -4.21 -15.45
N ALA A 53 -4.67 -5.06 -16.35
CA ALA A 53 -6.05 -5.51 -16.27
C ALA A 53 -6.31 -6.32 -14.99
N GLU A 54 -5.36 -7.15 -14.56
CA GLU A 54 -5.45 -7.89 -13.30
C GLU A 54 -5.42 -6.96 -12.08
N HIS A 55 -4.50 -6.00 -12.06
CA HIS A 55 -4.44 -4.96 -11.02
C HIS A 55 -5.78 -4.22 -10.87
N ARG A 56 -6.34 -3.74 -11.99
CA ARG A 56 -7.66 -3.10 -12.01
C ARG A 56 -8.77 -4.05 -11.55
N GLY A 57 -8.68 -5.33 -11.91
CA GLY A 57 -9.60 -6.38 -11.49
C GLY A 57 -9.65 -6.53 -9.96
N LEU A 58 -8.48 -6.61 -9.31
CA LEU A 58 -8.41 -6.69 -7.85
C LEU A 58 -8.94 -5.41 -7.19
N LEU A 59 -8.51 -4.23 -7.63
CA LEU A 59 -8.99 -2.96 -7.05
C LEU A 59 -10.52 -2.83 -7.16
N ALA A 60 -11.10 -3.23 -8.28
CA ALA A 60 -12.55 -3.26 -8.46
C ALA A 60 -13.22 -4.29 -7.52
N LEU A 61 -12.62 -5.47 -7.33
CA LEU A 61 -13.11 -6.47 -6.37
C LEU A 61 -13.13 -5.91 -4.94
N LEU A 62 -12.03 -5.30 -4.49
CA LEU A 62 -11.92 -4.70 -3.16
C LEU A 62 -12.95 -3.58 -2.95
N SER A 63 -13.13 -2.72 -3.96
CA SER A 63 -14.14 -1.65 -3.93
C SER A 63 -15.56 -2.22 -3.79
N ARG A 64 -15.93 -3.23 -4.60
CA ARG A 64 -17.23 -3.91 -4.53
C ARG A 64 -17.49 -4.60 -3.20
N LYS A 65 -16.44 -5.19 -2.60
CA LYS A 65 -16.54 -5.85 -1.29
C LYS A 65 -16.73 -4.84 -0.17
N ARG A 66 -16.04 -3.69 -0.24
CA ARG A 66 -16.18 -2.60 0.73
C ARG A 66 -17.57 -1.95 0.68
N SER A 67 -18.16 -1.82 -0.51
CA SER A 67 -19.50 -1.21 -0.67
C SER A 67 -20.66 -2.14 -0.32
N ARG A 68 -20.40 -3.38 0.11
CA ARG A 68 -21.43 -4.37 0.42
C ARG A 68 -21.34 -4.78 1.88
N SER A 69 -22.46 -4.70 2.59
CA SER A 69 -22.57 -5.36 3.90
C SER A 69 -22.54 -6.88 3.73
N PRO A 70 -21.89 -7.61 4.65
CA PRO A 70 -21.97 -9.07 4.66
C PRO A 70 -23.43 -9.53 4.70
N ARG A 71 -23.81 -10.48 3.84
CA ARG A 71 -25.13 -11.16 3.91
C ARG A 71 -25.10 -12.37 4.85
N THR A 72 -23.92 -12.66 5.39
CA THR A 72 -23.59 -13.76 6.29
C THR A 72 -22.94 -13.21 7.55
N SER A 73 -22.57 -14.08 8.50
CA SER A 73 -21.73 -13.71 9.63
C SER A 73 -20.44 -12.99 9.17
N ALA A 74 -19.98 -12.02 9.94
CA ALA A 74 -18.77 -11.26 9.65
C ALA A 74 -17.53 -12.17 9.71
N LEU A 75 -17.49 -13.16 10.62
CA LEU A 75 -16.40 -14.14 10.66
C LEU A 75 -16.34 -15.02 9.41
N ALA A 76 -17.49 -15.52 8.95
CA ALA A 76 -17.55 -16.30 7.72
C ALA A 76 -17.12 -15.45 6.51
N TYR A 77 -17.51 -14.18 6.49
CA TYR A 77 -17.08 -13.24 5.45
C TYR A 77 -15.58 -12.94 5.52
N ALA A 78 -15.02 -12.75 6.70
CA ALA A 78 -13.59 -12.50 6.91
C ALA A 78 -12.73 -13.66 6.41
N ARG A 79 -13.09 -14.90 6.77
CA ARG A 79 -12.40 -16.12 6.28
C ARG A 79 -12.46 -16.23 4.77
N LYS A 80 -13.66 -16.07 4.18
CA LYS A 80 -13.81 -16.10 2.72
C LYS A 80 -13.00 -15.01 2.02
N LEU A 81 -12.99 -13.79 2.59
CA LEU A 81 -12.19 -12.68 2.06
C LEU A 81 -10.70 -13.01 2.14
N HIS A 82 -10.23 -13.53 3.27
CA HIS A 82 -8.85 -13.97 3.45
C HIS A 82 -8.44 -14.99 2.37
N ASP A 83 -9.24 -16.03 2.17
CA ASP A 83 -8.93 -17.10 1.22
C ASP A 83 -8.90 -16.62 -0.24
N GLU A 84 -9.88 -15.79 -0.63
CA GLU A 84 -9.92 -15.20 -1.97
C GLU A 84 -8.70 -14.30 -2.23
N LEU A 85 -8.30 -13.49 -1.25
CA LEU A 85 -7.12 -12.62 -1.37
C LEU A 85 -5.84 -13.45 -1.44
N LEU A 86 -5.68 -14.44 -0.56
CA LEU A 86 -4.52 -15.30 -0.54
C LEU A 86 -4.38 -16.08 -1.85
N ALA A 87 -5.48 -16.58 -2.41
CA ALA A 87 -5.49 -17.23 -3.71
C ALA A 87 -5.05 -16.27 -4.82
N TRP A 88 -5.59 -15.04 -4.84
CA TRP A 88 -5.19 -14.02 -5.81
C TRP A 88 -3.70 -13.68 -5.71
N PHE A 89 -3.18 -13.43 -4.50
CA PHE A 89 -1.77 -13.10 -4.29
C PHE A 89 -0.84 -14.24 -4.69
N ARG A 90 -1.19 -15.49 -4.39
CA ARG A 90 -0.41 -16.65 -4.84
C ARG A 90 -0.33 -16.73 -6.36
N HIS A 91 -1.45 -16.50 -7.05
CA HIS A 91 -1.48 -16.49 -8.50
C HIS A 91 -0.63 -15.36 -9.08
N HIS A 92 -0.84 -14.14 -8.58
CA HIS A 92 -0.21 -12.93 -9.09
C HIS A 92 1.31 -12.89 -8.83
N THR A 93 1.75 -13.17 -7.60
CA THR A 93 3.19 -13.16 -7.25
C THR A 93 3.96 -14.30 -7.90
N LEU A 94 3.43 -15.54 -7.93
CA LEU A 94 4.21 -16.68 -8.43
C LEU A 94 4.37 -16.69 -9.94
N LEU A 95 3.36 -16.24 -10.69
CA LEU A 95 3.41 -16.32 -12.15
C LEU A 95 3.99 -15.05 -12.79
N GLN A 96 3.65 -13.88 -12.27
CA GLN A 96 3.95 -12.63 -12.98
C GLN A 96 5.21 -11.94 -12.48
N HIS A 97 5.49 -11.99 -11.17
CA HIS A 97 6.76 -11.43 -10.67
C HIS A 97 7.95 -12.23 -11.18
N VAL A 98 7.83 -13.57 -11.24
CA VAL A 98 8.89 -14.42 -11.82
C VAL A 98 9.11 -14.11 -13.30
N ALA A 99 8.03 -13.94 -14.09
CA ALA A 99 8.13 -13.58 -15.50
C ALA A 99 8.78 -12.19 -15.69
N LEU A 100 8.32 -11.19 -14.94
CA LEU A 100 8.89 -9.84 -14.97
C LEU A 100 10.38 -9.84 -14.60
N PHE A 101 10.77 -10.54 -13.52
CA PHE A 101 12.18 -10.60 -13.10
C PHE A 101 13.09 -11.30 -14.12
N SER A 102 12.55 -12.13 -15.01
CA SER A 102 13.34 -12.72 -16.10
C SER A 102 13.65 -11.73 -17.24
N GLU A 103 12.87 -10.65 -17.35
CA GLU A 103 13.04 -9.60 -18.38
C GLU A 103 13.80 -8.36 -17.85
N ILE A 104 14.13 -8.31 -16.55
CA ILE A 104 14.89 -7.21 -15.94
C ILE A 104 16.37 -7.58 -15.90
N ASP A 105 17.20 -6.86 -16.65
CA ASP A 105 18.66 -7.03 -16.69
C ASP A 105 19.42 -6.14 -15.68
N ASP A 106 18.77 -5.09 -15.16
CA ASP A 106 19.33 -4.14 -14.19
C ASP A 106 18.37 -3.94 -13.00
N LEU A 107 18.58 -4.74 -11.95
CA LEU A 107 17.79 -4.69 -10.72
C LEU A 107 17.94 -3.37 -9.95
N GLU A 108 19.10 -2.70 -10.02
CA GLU A 108 19.29 -1.42 -9.34
C GLU A 108 18.51 -0.31 -10.03
N LYS A 109 18.53 -0.29 -11.37
CA LYS A 109 17.70 0.62 -12.17
C LYS A 109 16.22 0.36 -11.92
N ALA A 110 15.79 -0.90 -11.90
CA ALA A 110 14.43 -1.27 -11.57
C ALA A 110 14.02 -0.72 -10.19
N GLU A 111 14.84 -0.92 -9.15
CA GLU A 111 14.54 -0.41 -7.81
C GLU A 111 14.51 1.13 -7.73
N ARG A 112 15.42 1.82 -8.43
CA ARG A 112 15.38 3.29 -8.53
C ARG A 112 14.07 3.76 -9.16
N ILE A 113 13.67 3.17 -10.29
CA ILE A 113 12.42 3.51 -10.99
C ILE A 113 11.20 3.22 -10.12
N ALA A 114 11.21 2.09 -9.42
CA ALA A 114 10.14 1.69 -8.51
C ALA A 114 9.91 2.76 -7.42
N ARG A 115 10.97 3.42 -6.95
CA ARG A 115 10.92 4.49 -5.94
C ARG A 115 10.54 5.87 -6.48
N LEU A 116 10.64 6.11 -7.80
CA LEU A 116 10.22 7.38 -8.42
C LEU A 116 8.69 7.48 -8.30
N GLY A 117 8.20 8.25 -7.32
CA GLY A 117 6.76 8.37 -7.00
C GLY A 117 6.35 7.77 -5.65
N ALA A 118 7.29 7.30 -4.82
CA ALA A 118 6.99 6.72 -3.50
C ALA A 118 6.69 7.73 -2.38
N ALA A 119 6.72 9.03 -2.67
CA ALA A 119 6.54 10.08 -1.67
C ALA A 119 5.16 10.06 -0.97
N ASP A 120 4.13 9.50 -1.63
CA ASP A 120 2.74 9.61 -1.17
C ASP A 120 2.18 8.37 -0.44
N CYS A 121 2.97 7.31 -0.25
CA CYS A 121 2.43 6.06 0.29
C CYS A 121 3.35 5.36 1.28
N LEU A 122 3.23 5.76 2.56
CA LEU A 122 3.36 4.94 3.80
C LEU A 122 3.92 5.72 5.00
N ILE A 123 4.52 6.90 4.80
CA ILE A 123 5.03 7.72 5.92
C ILE A 123 3.89 8.21 6.84
N ASP A 124 2.66 8.35 6.35
CA ASP A 124 1.54 8.86 7.16
C ASP A 124 0.72 7.82 7.95
N LEU A 125 1.01 6.52 7.83
CA LEU A 125 0.38 5.51 8.70
C LEU A 125 1.09 5.37 10.06
N ALA A 126 2.37 5.76 10.13
CA ALA A 126 3.16 5.76 11.37
C ALA A 126 3.27 7.14 12.02
N ALA A 127 3.08 8.24 11.27
CA ALA A 127 3.29 9.61 11.76
C ALA A 127 2.17 10.16 12.66
N THR A 128 0.99 9.53 12.74
CA THR A 128 -0.14 10.01 13.55
C THR A 128 -0.18 9.50 14.99
N ALA A 129 0.87 8.80 15.47
CA ALA A 129 0.89 8.21 16.82
C ALA A 129 1.81 8.92 17.83
N VAL A 130 2.40 10.07 17.50
CA VAL A 130 3.21 10.84 18.47
C VAL A 130 2.84 12.32 18.40
N PRO A 131 2.29 12.94 19.47
CA PRO A 131 2.22 14.39 19.54
C PRO A 131 3.66 14.93 19.53
N ARG A 132 4.00 15.60 18.44
CA ARG A 132 5.28 16.28 18.27
C ARG A 132 5.38 17.35 19.36
N ALA A 133 6.17 17.10 20.39
CA ALA A 133 6.46 18.09 21.42
C ALA A 133 7.00 19.36 20.73
N ALA A 134 6.42 20.51 21.08
CA ALA A 134 6.84 21.80 20.56
C ALA A 134 8.34 21.99 20.82
N SER A 135 9.11 22.26 19.76
CA SER A 135 10.50 22.64 19.91
C SER A 135 10.59 23.95 20.69
N PRO A 136 11.47 24.05 21.70
CA PRO A 136 11.65 25.30 22.42
C PRO A 136 12.19 26.40 21.50
N PRO A 137 11.87 27.67 21.76
CA PRO A 137 12.33 28.78 20.93
C PRO A 137 13.86 28.82 20.89
N ARG A 138 14.40 28.96 19.68
CA ARG A 138 15.81 29.12 19.40
C ARG A 138 16.32 30.37 20.13
N LYS A 139 17.24 30.21 21.08
CA LYS A 139 17.95 31.36 21.67
C LYS A 139 18.84 31.96 20.58
N VAL A 140 18.59 33.22 20.23
CA VAL A 140 19.45 34.00 19.32
C VAL A 140 20.73 34.35 20.09
N PRO A 141 21.93 34.06 19.56
CA PRO A 141 23.19 34.47 20.18
C PRO A 141 23.30 36.00 20.26
N ALA A 142 23.91 36.51 21.33
CA ALA A 142 23.97 37.94 21.66
C ALA A 142 24.80 38.81 20.69
N GLU A 143 25.37 38.25 19.63
CA GLU A 143 26.27 38.94 18.72
C GLU A 143 25.56 39.60 17.51
N GLU A 144 24.26 39.34 17.32
CA GLU A 144 23.48 39.86 16.18
C GLU A 144 22.68 41.15 16.49
N ARG A 145 23.05 41.90 17.55
CA ARG A 145 22.36 43.16 17.95
C ARG A 145 23.10 44.46 17.59
N ILE A 146 24.21 44.41 16.85
CA ILE A 146 24.97 45.61 16.46
C ILE A 146 25.07 45.72 14.93
N ALA A 147 23.94 45.97 14.28
CA ALA A 147 23.88 46.51 12.92
C ALA A 147 22.47 47.07 12.64
N ALA A 148 22.01 48.03 13.46
CA ALA A 148 20.76 48.74 13.20
C ALA A 148 20.75 50.21 13.66
N HIS A 149 21.92 50.80 13.93
CA HIS A 149 22.07 52.25 14.11
C HIS A 149 23.45 52.69 13.64
N ALA A 150 23.58 52.90 12.33
CA ALA A 150 24.53 53.81 11.70
C ALA A 150 23.86 54.36 10.45
#